data_AF-K0W5X3-F1
#
_entry.id   AF-K0W5X3-F1
#
_cell.length_a   1.000
_cell.length_b   1.000
_cell.length_c   1.000
_cell.angle_alpha   90.00
_cell.angle_beta   90.00
_cell.angle_gamma   90.00
#
_symmetry.space_group_name_H-M   'P 1'
#
loop_
_entity.id
_entity.type
_entity.pdbx_description
1 polymer ?
#
loop_
_entity_poly.entity_id
_entity_poly.type
_entity_poly.pdbx_seq_one_letter_code
_entity_poly.pdbx_strand_id
1 'polypeptide(L)' 'MAVAMRLESGICHINEATVSDEPQMPFGGVKSSGYGRFGGKAAIDEFTELRWVTVASGKRHYPI' A
#
# COMPACT_ATOMS: atom_id res chain seq x y z
N MET A 1 10.16 -19.22 8.63
CA MET A 1 9.46 -18.51 7.54
C MET A 1 8.21 -19.21 7.02
N ALA A 2 8.19 -20.54 6.81
CA ALA A 2 7.07 -21.25 6.17
C ALA A 2 5.69 -21.04 6.83
N VAL A 3 5.63 -20.89 8.16
CA VAL A 3 4.37 -20.64 8.88
C VAL A 3 3.87 -19.21 8.68
N ALA A 4 4.75 -18.21 8.79
CA ALA A 4 4.39 -16.80 8.63
C ALA A 4 3.73 -16.50 7.27
N MET A 5 4.26 -17.09 6.19
CA MET A 5 3.70 -16.90 4.83
C MET A 5 2.32 -17.56 4.62
N ARG A 6 1.89 -18.42 5.52
CA ARG A 6 0.56 -19.07 5.47
C ARG A 6 -0.49 -18.31 6.29
N LEU A 7 -0.07 -17.32 7.08
CA LEU A 7 -0.99 -16.52 7.88
C LEU A 7 -1.69 -15.50 7.00
N GLU A 8 -3.01 -15.42 7.12
CA GLU A 8 -3.81 -14.38 6.47
C GLU A 8 -3.95 -13.18 7.41
N SER A 9 -2.86 -12.45 7.60
CA SER A 9 -2.78 -11.20 8.36
C SER A 9 -2.04 -10.12 7.56
N GLY A 10 -2.26 -8.85 7.90
CA GLY A 10 -1.53 -7.76 7.26
C GLY A 10 -0.12 -7.56 7.82
N ILE A 11 0.14 -8.03 9.04
CA ILE A 11 1.43 -7.95 9.73
C ILE A 11 1.72 -9.30 10.40
N CYS A 12 2.99 -9.72 10.39
CA CYS A 12 3.47 -10.89 11.13
C CYS A 12 4.88 -10.60 11.65
N HIS A 13 5.08 -10.76 12.96
CA HIS A 13 6.38 -10.66 13.60
C HIS A 13 6.90 -12.07 13.96
N ILE A 14 8.17 -12.34 13.67
CA ILE A 14 8.81 -13.64 13.97
C ILE A 14 9.71 -13.44 15.18
N ASN A 15 9.47 -14.19 16.25
CA ASN A 15 10.21 -14.09 17.53
C ASN A 15 10.11 -12.71 18.22
N GLU A 16 9.03 -11.97 17.97
CA GLU A 16 8.75 -10.68 18.58
C GLU A 16 7.25 -10.63 18.96
N ALA A 17 6.88 -9.67 19.81
CA ALA A 17 5.50 -9.49 20.24
C ALA A 17 4.58 -9.07 19.08
N THR A 18 3.29 -9.37 19.23
CA THR A 18 2.26 -8.93 18.26
C THR A 18 1.99 -7.42 18.33
N VAL A 19 2.37 -6.76 19.41
CA VAL A 19 2.26 -5.31 19.60
C VAL A 19 3.60 -4.69 19.25
N SER A 20 3.75 -4.28 17.99
CA SER A 20 4.91 -3.56 17.48
C SER A 20 4.44 -2.66 16.34
N ASP A 21 4.82 -1.39 16.38
CA ASP A 21 4.47 -0.39 15.38
C ASP A 21 5.61 0.62 15.23
N GLU A 22 5.92 0.98 13.99
CA GLU A 22 6.98 1.91 13.64
C GLU A 22 6.48 2.86 12.54
N PRO A 23 6.63 4.19 12.68
CA PRO A 23 6.02 5.17 11.76
C PRO A 23 6.37 4.98 10.28
N GLN A 24 7.54 4.42 9.98
CA GLN A 24 8.02 4.20 8.62
C GLN A 24 7.53 2.87 8.00
N MET A 25 6.91 1.98 8.77
CA MET A 25 6.42 0.69 8.28
C MET A 25 4.94 0.75 7.92
N PRO A 26 4.46 -0.04 6.94
CA PRO A 26 3.05 -0.09 6.60
C PRO A 26 2.25 -0.85 7.67
N PHE A 27 1.28 -0.18 8.29
CA PHE A 27 0.40 -0.74 9.30
C PHE A 27 -1.03 -0.91 8.78
N GLY A 28 -1.55 -2.13 8.83
CA GLY A 28 -2.95 -2.41 8.50
C GLY A 28 -3.25 -3.90 8.34
N GLY A 29 -4.54 -4.23 8.20
CA GLY A 29 -5.04 -5.60 8.27
C GLY A 29 -5.62 -6.14 6.96
N VAL A 30 -6.31 -7.28 7.09
CA VAL A 30 -7.11 -7.92 6.05
C VAL A 30 -8.38 -8.48 6.68
N LYS A 31 -9.36 -8.92 5.87
CA LYS A 31 -10.65 -9.47 6.33
C LYS A 31 -11.46 -8.45 7.13
N SER A 32 -12.08 -8.86 8.24
CA SER A 32 -12.86 -8.00 9.13
C SER A 32 -12.02 -6.92 9.82
N SER A 33 -10.69 -6.98 9.75
CA SER A 33 -9.80 -5.90 10.22
C SER A 33 -9.74 -4.70 9.26
N GLY A 34 -10.39 -4.78 8.10
CA GLY A 34 -10.47 -3.68 7.12
C GLY A 34 -9.45 -3.77 5.99
N TYR A 35 -9.25 -2.62 5.33
CA TYR A 35 -8.37 -2.43 4.17
C TYR A 35 -7.57 -1.12 4.30
N GLY A 36 -6.63 -0.90 3.39
CA GLY A 36 -5.72 0.24 3.39
C GLY A 36 -4.55 0.11 4.37
N ARG A 37 -3.59 1.03 4.32
CA ARG A 37 -2.38 1.01 5.16
C ARG A 37 -1.98 2.40 5.65
N PHE A 38 -1.70 2.52 6.95
CA PHE A 38 -1.03 3.67 7.54
C PHE A 38 0.49 3.46 7.55
N GLY A 39 1.25 4.51 7.86
CA GLY A 39 2.70 4.44 7.99
C GLY A 39 3.47 4.28 6.67
N GLY A 40 4.72 4.74 6.70
CA GLY A 40 5.65 4.67 5.57
C GLY A 40 5.12 5.28 4.28
N LYS A 41 5.54 4.70 3.15
CA LYS A 41 5.11 5.15 1.82
C LYS A 41 3.68 4.72 1.47
N ALA A 42 3.20 3.63 2.07
CA ALA A 42 1.85 3.12 1.79
C ALA A 42 0.77 4.13 2.19
N ALA A 43 0.98 4.86 3.30
CA ALA A 43 0.08 5.94 3.70
C ALA A 43 0.01 7.12 2.72
N ILE A 44 1.04 7.35 1.90
CA ILE A 44 1.02 8.46 0.94
C ILE A 44 -0.13 8.24 -0.06
N ASP A 45 -0.30 7.00 -0.52
CA ASP A 45 -1.36 6.66 -1.47
C ASP A 45 -2.76 6.79 -0.85
N GLU A 46 -2.91 6.60 0.47
CA GLU A 46 -4.20 6.75 1.16
C GLU A 46 -4.63 8.21 1.34
N PHE A 47 -3.69 9.16 1.29
CA PHE A 47 -3.93 10.59 1.52
C PHE A 47 -3.61 11.48 0.32
N THR A 48 -3.34 10.88 -0.84
CA THR A 48 -3.05 11.62 -2.06
C THR A 48 -3.86 11.10 -3.23
N GLU A 49 -4.08 11.97 -4.21
CA GLU A 49 -4.74 11.61 -5.46
C GLU A 49 -3.68 11.44 -6.55
N LEU A 50 -3.56 10.23 -7.09
CA LEU A 50 -2.66 9.96 -8.21
C LEU A 50 -3.23 10.56 -9.49
N ARG A 51 -2.55 11.58 -10.03
CA ARG A 51 -3.01 12.31 -11.23
C ARG A 51 -2.14 11.99 -12.45
N TRP A 52 -2.75 11.40 -13.47
CA TRP A 52 -2.12 11.27 -14.78
C TRP A 52 -2.34 12.56 -15.60
N VAL A 53 -1.25 13.23 -15.97
CA VAL A 53 -1.27 14.48 -16.74
C VAL A 53 -0.47 14.30 -18.02
N THR A 54 -1.05 14.64 -19.17
CA THR A 54 -0.37 14.60 -20.46
C THR A 54 -0.32 15.99 -21.08
N VAL A 55 0.79 16.32 -21.74
CA VAL A 55 0.94 17.53 -22.55
C VAL A 55 1.25 17.10 -23.98
N ALA A 56 0.39 17.50 -24.92
CA ALA A 56 0.60 17.25 -26.34
C ALA A 56 1.54 18.31 -26.92
N SER A 57 2.50 17.91 -27.76
CA SER A 57 3.22 18.83 -28.63
C SER A 57 2.98 18.45 -30.10
N GLY A 58 2.76 19.45 -30.95
CA GLY A 58 2.52 19.25 -32.39
C GLY A 58 1.11 18.78 -32.76
N LYS A 59 0.90 18.54 -34.07
CA LYS A 59 -0.36 17.99 -34.59
C LYS A 59 -0.45 16.50 -34.28
N ARG A 60 -1.55 16.09 -33.63
CA ARG A 60 -1.91 14.67 -33.47
C ARG A 60 -2.67 14.22 -34.71
N HIS A 61 -2.30 13.06 -35.25
CA HIS A 61 -3.10 12.36 -36.24
C HIS A 61 -4.07 11.44 -35.51
N TYR A 62 -5.36 11.70 -35.68
CA TYR A 62 -6.42 10.81 -35.23
C TYR A 62 -6.93 10.01 -36.43
N PRO A 63 -7.38 8.76 -36.24
CA PRO A 63 -7.70 7.85 -37.33
C PRO A 63 -8.96 8.22 -38.15
N ILE A 64 -9.75 9.21 -37.70
CA ILE A 64 -10.90 9.77 -38.40
C ILE A 64 -10.82 11.29 -38.46
#